data_AF-F9YBB2-F1
#
_entry.id   AF-F9YBB2-F1
#
_cell.length_a   1.000
_cell.length_b   1.000
_cell.length_c   1.000
_cell.angle_alpha   90.00
_cell.angle_beta   90.00
_cell.angle_gamma   90.00
#
_symmetry.space_group_name_H-M   'P 1'
#
loop_
_entity.id
_entity.type
_entity.pdbx_description
1 polymer ?
#
loop_
_entity_poly.entity_id
_entity_poly.type
_entity_poly.pdbx_seq_one_letter_code
_entity_poly.pdbx_strand_id
1 'polypeptide(L)'
;MPVAGGAEIFVPPDPARWAAADRFIWSLPQKWGNVAARPKECAMKYVIAAVTAALVLPSFAAAQAGFDCAKAQTDTEFAICKDAKIAAADLAMTRAYTALMERAGAPLQSLLRADQRAFLAQRTESYDTAGTSDAAFERLHFQTENRMSMLQRVTLDEVPGLVGTWRSANGTITIAPSPDDSSFITVEAVAADQANGSWLCEYSGDLILSGPDSAAMETLGGVFGVARSGAVLIIAQPYCSEAGPTPDGSLQGTYFRIGAES
;
A
#
# COMPACT_ATOMS: atom_id res chain seq x y z
N MET A 1 48.29 24.56 -2.77
CA MET A 1 47.64 24.91 -4.05
C MET A 1 46.14 24.74 -3.84
N PRO A 2 45.31 25.78 -3.91
CA PRO A 2 43.88 25.62 -3.72
C PRO A 2 43.23 25.28 -5.07
N VAL A 3 42.43 24.22 -5.12
CA VAL A 3 41.52 23.97 -6.23
C VAL A 3 40.13 24.35 -5.75
N ALA A 4 39.62 25.44 -6.31
CA ALA A 4 38.24 25.85 -6.22
C ALA A 4 37.41 25.08 -7.26
N GLY A 5 36.18 24.73 -6.89
CA GLY A 5 35.17 24.18 -7.80
C GLY A 5 34.13 23.43 -6.98
N GLY A 6 32.83 23.63 -7.10
CA GLY A 6 32.01 24.57 -7.84
C GLY A 6 30.59 24.23 -7.40
N ALA A 7 29.81 25.21 -6.95
CA ALA A 7 28.45 24.97 -6.49
C ALA A 7 27.57 24.65 -7.71
N GLU A 8 27.12 23.41 -7.85
CA GLU A 8 26.05 23.08 -8.78
C GLU A 8 24.71 23.53 -8.19
N ILE A 9 24.12 24.51 -8.87
CA ILE A 9 22.78 25.03 -8.59
C ILE A 9 21.79 23.97 -9.08
N PHE A 10 21.02 23.42 -8.14
CA PHE A 10 19.86 22.58 -8.44
C PHE A 10 18.82 23.41 -9.20
N VAL A 11 18.63 23.12 -10.48
CA VAL A 11 17.57 23.68 -11.31
C VAL A 11 16.36 22.74 -11.21
N PRO A 12 15.22 23.18 -10.67
CA PRO A 12 14.01 22.36 -10.67
C PRO A 12 13.51 22.12 -12.11
N PRO A 13 12.91 20.95 -12.41
CA PRO A 13 12.42 20.65 -13.75
C PRO A 13 11.27 21.57 -14.18
N ASP A 14 11.28 21.94 -15.46
CA ASP A 14 10.30 22.79 -16.14
C ASP A 14 8.88 22.18 -16.11
N PRO A 15 7.88 22.86 -15.53
CA PRO A 15 6.50 22.38 -15.47
C PRO A 15 5.77 22.35 -16.83
N ALA A 16 6.37 22.84 -17.91
CA ALA A 16 5.73 22.90 -19.23
C ALA A 16 5.74 21.57 -20.03
N ARG A 17 6.31 20.47 -19.51
CA ARG A 17 6.39 19.18 -20.24
C ARG A 17 5.20 18.22 -20.07
N TRP A 18 4.13 18.61 -19.37
CA TRP A 18 2.92 17.78 -19.20
C TRP A 18 1.65 18.31 -19.89
N ALA A 19 1.72 19.41 -20.64
CA ALA A 19 0.59 19.95 -21.38
C ALA A 19 0.47 19.34 -22.78
N ALA A 20 0.14 18.04 -22.88
CA ALA A 20 -0.25 17.42 -24.15
C ALA A 20 -1.07 16.13 -23.93
N ALA A 21 -2.30 16.25 -23.44
CA ALA A 21 -3.33 15.21 -23.61
C ALA A 21 -4.75 15.74 -23.36
N ASP A 22 -5.12 16.88 -23.95
CA ASP A 22 -6.52 17.27 -24.07
C ASP A 22 -6.95 17.11 -25.53
N ARG A 23 -7.99 16.30 -25.76
CA ARG A 23 -9.12 16.52 -26.69
C ARG A 23 -9.79 15.21 -27.08
N PHE A 24 -10.80 14.79 -26.32
CA PHE A 24 -11.95 14.10 -26.92
C PHE A 24 -13.25 14.68 -26.36
N ILE A 25 -13.73 15.65 -27.11
CA ILE A 25 -15.03 16.32 -27.00
C ILE A 25 -16.09 15.33 -27.48
N TRP A 26 -17.03 14.92 -26.63
CA TRP A 26 -18.32 14.41 -27.11
C TRP A 26 -19.33 15.55 -27.17
N SER A 27 -19.44 16.11 -28.37
CA SER A 27 -20.49 17.01 -28.81
C SER A 27 -21.80 16.25 -28.99
N LEU A 28 -22.86 16.68 -28.31
CA LEU A 28 -24.26 16.39 -28.65
C LEU A 28 -24.60 16.99 -30.03
N PRO A 29 -25.40 16.30 -30.86
CA PRO A 29 -26.23 16.97 -31.83
C PRO A 29 -27.72 16.85 -31.44
N GLN A 30 -28.26 17.98 -30.99
CA GLN A 30 -29.66 18.34 -31.24
C GLN A 30 -29.70 19.02 -32.62
N LYS A 31 -30.39 18.44 -33.62
CA LYS A 31 -31.45 19.17 -34.35
C LYS A 31 -32.22 18.35 -35.40
N TRP A 32 -33.53 18.28 -35.18
CA TRP A 32 -34.66 18.58 -36.09
C TRP A 32 -34.70 17.95 -37.50
N GLY A 33 -35.65 17.03 -37.67
CA GLY A 33 -36.26 16.69 -38.96
C GLY A 33 -37.76 16.41 -38.78
N ASN A 34 -38.59 17.36 -39.20
CA ASN A 34 -40.03 17.17 -39.37
C ASN A 34 -40.29 16.29 -40.60
N VAL A 35 -41.04 15.19 -40.44
CA VAL A 35 -41.75 14.57 -41.57
C VAL A 35 -43.19 14.33 -41.14
N ALA A 36 -44.07 15.22 -41.58
CA ALA A 36 -45.50 14.97 -41.63
C ALA A 36 -45.81 14.18 -42.91
N ALA A 37 -46.38 12.98 -42.76
CA ALA A 37 -47.22 12.35 -43.78
C ALA A 37 -48.12 11.28 -43.13
N ARG A 38 -49.42 11.60 -42.99
CA ARG A 38 -50.53 10.62 -43.02
C ARG A 38 -50.99 10.49 -44.49
N PRO A 39 -51.86 9.52 -44.91
CA PRO A 39 -52.58 8.46 -44.20
C PRO A 39 -52.32 7.07 -44.88
N LYS A 40 -52.88 5.94 -44.46
CA LYS A 40 -54.22 5.43 -44.84
C LYS A 40 -54.66 4.33 -43.87
N GLU A 41 -55.92 4.40 -43.50
CA GLU A 41 -56.65 3.43 -42.72
C GLU A 41 -56.67 2.07 -43.43
N CYS A 42 -56.27 1.03 -42.72
CA CYS A 42 -56.76 -0.33 -42.93
C CYS A 42 -57.07 -0.86 -41.53
N ALA A 43 -58.36 -0.89 -41.21
CA ALA A 43 -58.87 -1.54 -40.02
C ALA A 43 -58.51 -3.03 -40.06
N MET A 44 -57.74 -3.50 -39.10
CA MET A 44 -57.67 -4.91 -38.74
C MET A 44 -57.51 -5.01 -37.23
N LYS A 45 -58.63 -5.36 -36.57
CA LYS A 45 -58.69 -5.86 -35.20
C LYS A 45 -57.62 -6.95 -35.05
N TYR A 46 -56.82 -6.99 -33.98
CA TYR A 46 -56.44 -8.22 -33.26
C TYR A 46 -55.51 -7.88 -32.07
N VAL A 47 -56.06 -8.12 -30.87
CA VAL A 47 -55.45 -8.67 -29.65
C VAL A 47 -54.23 -7.96 -29.05
N ILE A 48 -54.46 -7.45 -27.84
CA ILE A 48 -53.46 -7.01 -26.86
C ILE A 48 -52.49 -8.16 -26.57
N ALA A 49 -51.28 -8.08 -27.12
CA ALA A 49 -50.13 -8.82 -26.59
C ALA A 49 -49.25 -7.80 -25.86
N ALA A 50 -49.42 -7.71 -24.55
CA ALA A 50 -48.52 -6.97 -23.68
C ALA A 50 -47.14 -7.63 -23.73
N VAL A 51 -46.26 -7.15 -24.62
CA VAL A 51 -44.84 -7.47 -24.58
C VAL A 51 -44.25 -6.68 -23.42
N THR A 52 -44.16 -7.31 -22.26
CA THR A 52 -43.35 -6.84 -21.13
C THR A 52 -41.89 -6.84 -21.59
N ALA A 53 -41.40 -5.67 -22.01
CA ALA A 53 -39.98 -5.43 -22.18
C ALA A 53 -39.32 -5.52 -20.81
N ALA A 54 -38.74 -6.68 -20.49
CA ALA A 54 -37.88 -6.86 -19.34
C ALA A 54 -36.64 -5.98 -19.53
N LEU A 55 -36.64 -4.83 -18.85
CA LEU A 55 -35.45 -4.00 -18.66
C LEU A 55 -34.43 -4.83 -17.89
N VAL A 56 -33.51 -5.46 -18.62
CA VAL A 56 -32.28 -6.01 -18.05
C VAL A 56 -31.43 -4.81 -17.64
N LEU A 57 -31.67 -4.29 -16.43
CA LEU A 57 -30.75 -3.35 -15.82
C LEU A 57 -29.43 -4.11 -15.62
N PRO A 58 -28.30 -3.65 -16.17
CA PRO A 58 -27.02 -4.22 -15.80
C PRO A 58 -26.88 -4.02 -14.30
N SER A 59 -26.86 -5.12 -13.55
CA SER A 59 -26.41 -5.10 -12.17
C SER A 59 -24.96 -4.66 -12.22
N PHE A 60 -24.72 -3.36 -12.06
CA PHE A 60 -23.44 -2.90 -11.58
C PHE A 60 -23.27 -3.58 -10.22
N ALA A 61 -22.57 -4.71 -10.21
CA ALA A 61 -22.08 -5.28 -8.97
C ALA A 61 -21.25 -4.17 -8.35
N ALA A 62 -21.82 -3.48 -7.36
CA ALA A 62 -21.12 -2.47 -6.61
C ALA A 62 -19.81 -3.13 -6.16
N ALA A 63 -18.67 -2.48 -6.43
CA ALA A 63 -17.39 -2.97 -5.96
C ALA A 63 -17.54 -3.22 -4.46
N GLN A 64 -17.46 -4.47 -4.05
CA GLN A 64 -17.66 -4.85 -2.67
C GLN A 64 -16.33 -4.73 -1.96
N ALA A 65 -16.31 -4.13 -0.77
CA ALA A 65 -15.15 -4.15 0.10
C ALA A 65 -14.79 -5.59 0.51
N GLY A 66 -13.66 -5.79 1.18
CA GLY A 66 -13.31 -7.08 1.80
C GLY A 66 -14.28 -7.51 2.92
N PHE A 67 -15.25 -6.67 3.25
CA PHE A 67 -16.28 -6.88 4.26
C PHE A 67 -17.67 -6.47 3.74
N ASP A 68 -18.71 -6.78 4.52
CA ASP A 68 -20.09 -6.42 4.20
C ASP A 68 -20.34 -4.94 4.51
N CYS A 69 -20.50 -4.12 3.47
CA CYS A 69 -20.78 -2.69 3.61
C CYS A 69 -22.07 -2.37 4.36
N ALA A 70 -23.04 -3.28 4.42
CA ALA A 70 -24.23 -3.09 5.25
C ALA A 70 -23.94 -3.17 6.76
N LYS A 71 -22.76 -3.68 7.14
CA LYS A 71 -22.29 -3.82 8.52
C LYS A 71 -21.18 -2.83 8.87
N ALA A 72 -20.87 -1.86 8.01
CA ALA A 72 -19.91 -0.80 8.33
C ALA A 72 -20.33 -0.06 9.61
N GLN A 73 -19.37 0.18 10.50
CA GLN A 73 -19.57 0.82 11.80
C GLN A 73 -18.64 2.01 12.02
N THR A 74 -17.50 2.07 11.32
CA THR A 74 -16.49 3.12 11.47
C THR A 74 -16.48 4.08 10.28
N ASP A 75 -16.04 5.32 10.49
CA ASP A 75 -15.92 6.32 9.41
C ASP A 75 -15.00 5.84 8.28
N THR A 76 -13.93 5.13 8.63
CA THR A 76 -13.05 4.45 7.67
C THR A 76 -13.80 3.39 6.85
N GLU A 77 -14.61 2.52 7.48
CA GLU A 77 -15.41 1.52 6.74
C GLU A 77 -16.46 2.16 5.84
N PHE A 78 -17.14 3.21 6.32
CA PHE A 78 -18.07 3.96 5.48
C PHE A 78 -17.37 4.62 4.28
N ALA A 79 -16.16 5.14 4.47
CA ALA A 79 -15.35 5.70 3.39
C ALA A 79 -14.98 4.65 2.34
N ILE A 80 -14.52 3.47 2.79
CA ILE A 80 -14.24 2.33 1.91
C ILE A 80 -15.48 1.96 1.10
N CYS A 81 -16.64 1.87 1.74
CA CYS A 81 -17.89 1.46 1.09
C CYS A 81 -18.50 2.52 0.17
N LYS A 82 -18.19 3.79 0.37
CA LYS A 82 -18.71 4.90 -0.44
C LYS A 82 -17.96 5.03 -1.76
N ASP A 83 -16.69 4.64 -1.81
CA ASP A 83 -15.84 4.78 -2.98
C ASP A 83 -15.50 3.42 -3.61
N ALA A 84 -15.90 3.22 -4.87
CA ALA A 84 -15.72 1.94 -5.55
C ALA A 84 -14.25 1.55 -5.76
N LYS A 85 -13.33 2.52 -5.92
CA LYS A 85 -11.91 2.27 -6.09
C LYS A 85 -11.29 1.82 -4.77
N ILE A 86 -11.67 2.45 -3.65
CA ILE A 86 -11.22 2.04 -2.31
C ILE A 86 -11.81 0.66 -1.92
N ALA A 87 -13.09 0.42 -2.20
CA ALA A 87 -13.71 -0.88 -1.97
C ALA A 87 -12.99 -2.00 -2.73
N ALA A 88 -12.65 -1.78 -4.00
CA ALA A 88 -11.91 -2.74 -4.80
C ALA A 88 -10.50 -3.02 -4.25
N ALA A 89 -9.78 -1.97 -3.82
CA ALA A 89 -8.47 -2.09 -3.17
C ALA A 89 -8.55 -2.89 -1.87
N ASP A 90 -9.55 -2.62 -1.02
CA ASP A 90 -9.75 -3.34 0.25
C ASP A 90 -10.08 -4.82 0.04
N LEU A 91 -10.89 -5.14 -0.97
CA LEU A 91 -11.15 -6.51 -1.38
C LEU A 91 -9.89 -7.22 -1.89
N ALA A 92 -9.10 -6.54 -2.73
CA ALA A 92 -7.83 -7.08 -3.24
C ALA A 92 -6.83 -7.34 -2.11
N MET A 93 -6.71 -6.41 -1.16
CA MET A 93 -5.89 -6.56 0.05
C MET A 93 -6.35 -7.77 0.88
N THR A 94 -7.66 -7.87 1.14
CA THR A 94 -8.25 -9.00 1.89
C THR A 94 -7.96 -10.33 1.20
N ARG A 95 -8.08 -10.41 -0.13
CA ARG A 95 -7.74 -11.62 -0.90
C ARG A 95 -6.25 -11.97 -0.80
N ALA A 96 -5.37 -10.99 -0.94
CA ALA A 96 -3.93 -11.18 -0.81
C ALA A 96 -3.54 -11.69 0.58
N TYR A 97 -4.13 -11.10 1.63
CA TYR A 97 -3.94 -11.55 3.00
C TYR A 97 -4.40 -13.00 3.22
N THR A 98 -5.61 -13.35 2.77
CA THR A 98 -6.14 -14.72 2.87
C THR A 98 -5.25 -15.73 2.16
N ALA A 99 -4.84 -15.44 0.92
CA ALA A 99 -3.96 -16.31 0.14
C ALA A 99 -2.56 -16.46 0.77
N LEU A 100 -2.04 -15.42 1.42
CA LEU A 100 -0.81 -15.51 2.19
C LEU A 100 -0.98 -16.40 3.43
N MET A 101 -2.08 -16.23 4.17
CA MET A 101 -2.39 -17.01 5.36
C MET A 101 -2.57 -18.51 5.06
N GLU A 102 -3.19 -18.86 3.93
CA GLU A 102 -3.37 -20.26 3.49
C GLU A 102 -2.03 -20.96 3.21
N ARG A 103 -1.04 -20.23 2.71
CA ARG A 103 0.29 -20.77 2.40
C ARG A 103 1.24 -20.73 3.60
N ALA A 104 0.99 -19.84 4.57
CA ALA A 104 1.84 -19.66 5.73
C ALA A 104 1.66 -20.77 6.78
N GLY A 105 2.78 -21.26 7.35
CA GLY A 105 2.76 -22.15 8.51
C GLY A 105 2.26 -21.45 9.78
N ALA A 106 1.82 -22.23 10.78
CA ALA A 106 1.15 -21.72 11.98
C ALA A 106 1.93 -20.62 12.76
N PRO A 107 3.27 -20.72 12.96
CA PRO A 107 4.02 -19.65 13.61
C PRO A 107 3.96 -18.33 12.84
N LEU A 108 4.13 -18.39 11.52
CA LEU A 108 4.12 -17.22 10.66
C LEU A 108 2.73 -16.58 10.56
N GLN A 109 1.67 -17.40 10.55
CA GLN A 109 0.30 -16.90 10.60
C GLN A 109 0.03 -16.02 11.84
N SER A 110 0.62 -16.34 12.99
CA SER A 110 0.47 -15.51 14.20
C SER A 110 1.09 -14.12 14.01
N LEU A 111 2.30 -14.08 13.44
CA LEU A 111 3.04 -12.86 13.14
C LEU A 111 2.30 -12.01 12.08
N LEU A 112 1.82 -12.63 11.00
CA LEU A 112 1.04 -11.97 9.96
C LEU A 112 -0.27 -11.37 10.50
N ARG A 113 -0.96 -12.06 11.41
CA ARG A 113 -2.16 -11.51 12.08
C ARG A 113 -1.82 -10.29 12.91
N ALA A 114 -0.71 -10.29 13.64
CA ALA A 114 -0.30 -9.15 14.46
C ALA A 114 0.03 -7.94 13.57
N ASP A 115 0.81 -8.16 12.51
CA ASP A 115 1.19 -7.14 11.55
C ASP A 115 -0.01 -6.56 10.78
N GLN A 116 -0.93 -7.42 10.32
CA GLN A 116 -2.15 -6.97 9.65
C GLN A 116 -3.05 -6.14 10.59
N ARG A 117 -3.15 -6.50 11.87
CA ARG A 117 -3.90 -5.69 12.85
C ARG A 117 -3.26 -4.32 13.07
N ALA A 118 -1.93 -4.26 13.17
CA ALA A 118 -1.21 -2.99 13.32
C ALA A 118 -1.45 -2.08 12.11
N PHE A 119 -1.35 -2.63 10.89
CA PHE A 119 -1.67 -1.89 9.66
C PHE A 119 -3.11 -1.35 9.67
N LEU A 120 -4.10 -2.18 10.00
CA LEU A 120 -5.51 -1.75 9.99
C LEU A 120 -5.77 -0.65 11.01
N ALA A 121 -5.15 -0.72 12.20
CA ALA A 121 -5.24 0.32 13.22
C ALA A 121 -4.65 1.66 12.72
N GLN A 122 -3.45 1.64 12.16
CA GLN A 122 -2.80 2.84 11.60
C GLN A 122 -3.59 3.44 10.44
N ARG A 123 -4.12 2.61 9.55
CA ARG A 123 -4.96 3.06 8.43
C ARG A 123 -6.22 3.79 8.92
N THR A 124 -6.90 3.21 9.92
CA THR A 124 -8.09 3.82 10.52
C THR A 124 -7.73 5.15 11.20
N GLU A 125 -6.69 5.17 12.04
CA GLU A 125 -6.22 6.39 12.69
C GLU A 125 -5.83 7.49 11.68
N SER A 126 -5.17 7.10 10.59
CA SER A 126 -4.77 8.00 9.51
C SER A 126 -5.97 8.72 8.91
N TYR A 127 -7.05 7.97 8.64
CA TYR A 127 -8.26 8.50 8.05
C TYR A 127 -9.05 9.34 9.06
N ASP A 128 -9.20 8.85 10.29
CA ASP A 128 -9.92 9.55 11.35
C ASP A 128 -9.25 10.90 11.69
N THR A 129 -7.91 10.96 11.66
CA THR A 129 -7.15 12.20 11.87
C THR A 129 -7.25 13.17 10.68
N ALA A 130 -7.22 12.65 9.45
CA ALA A 130 -7.27 13.47 8.23
C ALA A 130 -8.69 13.96 7.88
N GLY A 131 -9.72 13.35 8.46
CA GLY A 131 -11.13 13.63 8.17
C GLY A 131 -11.57 13.16 6.78
N THR A 132 -12.68 13.71 6.27
CA THR A 132 -13.34 13.23 5.03
C THR A 132 -12.92 13.98 3.76
N SER A 133 -11.69 14.50 3.73
CA SER A 133 -11.16 15.24 2.57
C SER A 133 -10.76 14.31 1.41
N ASP A 134 -10.70 14.82 0.17
CA ASP A 134 -10.20 14.06 -0.98
C ASP A 134 -8.79 13.51 -0.74
N ALA A 135 -7.93 14.28 -0.06
CA ALA A 135 -6.59 13.83 0.33
C ALA A 135 -6.62 12.64 1.30
N ALA A 136 -7.62 12.58 2.20
CA ALA A 136 -7.80 11.43 3.10
C ALA A 136 -8.28 10.19 2.34
N PHE A 137 -9.19 10.34 1.38
CA PHE A 137 -9.62 9.25 0.49
C PHE A 137 -8.45 8.71 -0.34
N GLU A 138 -7.65 9.58 -0.96
CA GLU A 138 -6.47 9.15 -1.73
C GLU A 138 -5.41 8.48 -0.84
N ARG A 139 -5.19 8.98 0.38
CA ARG A 139 -4.30 8.33 1.35
C ARG A 139 -4.81 6.95 1.77
N LEU A 140 -6.11 6.82 2.05
CA LEU A 140 -6.74 5.55 2.40
C LEU A 140 -6.61 4.52 1.27
N HIS A 141 -6.84 4.94 0.03
CA HIS A 141 -6.62 4.14 -1.16
C HIS A 141 -5.14 3.70 -1.27
N PHE A 142 -4.21 4.65 -1.22
CA PHE A 142 -2.78 4.40 -1.37
C PHE A 142 -2.24 3.44 -0.32
N GLN A 143 -2.60 3.62 0.97
CA GLN A 143 -2.18 2.71 2.02
C GLN A 143 -2.70 1.28 1.80
N THR A 144 -3.95 1.16 1.37
CA THR A 144 -4.60 -0.14 1.12
C THR A 144 -3.96 -0.88 -0.06
N GLU A 145 -3.68 -0.18 -1.16
CA GLU A 145 -2.96 -0.75 -2.31
C GLU A 145 -1.51 -1.14 -1.98
N ASN A 146 -0.77 -0.30 -1.27
CA ASN A 146 0.59 -0.62 -0.85
C ASN A 146 0.65 -1.86 0.03
N ARG A 147 -0.33 -2.00 0.93
CA ARG A 147 -0.43 -3.19 1.77
C ARG A 147 -0.75 -4.43 0.95
N MET A 148 -1.69 -4.34 0.02
CA MET A 148 -2.01 -5.42 -0.91
C MET A 148 -0.77 -5.88 -1.67
N SER A 149 -0.02 -4.95 -2.27
CA SER A 149 1.22 -5.24 -3.01
C SER A 149 2.28 -5.91 -2.12
N MET A 150 2.48 -5.41 -0.90
CA MET A 150 3.38 -6.03 0.07
C MET A 150 2.98 -7.47 0.37
N LEU A 151 1.71 -7.72 0.69
CA LEU A 151 1.20 -9.06 1.02
C LEU A 151 1.37 -10.07 -0.11
N GLN A 152 1.20 -9.64 -1.36
CA GLN A 152 1.40 -10.50 -2.54
C GLN A 152 2.86 -10.91 -2.71
N ARG A 153 3.80 -10.06 -2.27
CA ARG A 153 5.25 -10.25 -2.45
C ARG A 153 5.94 -10.91 -1.26
N VAL A 154 5.25 -11.16 -0.15
CA VAL A 154 5.84 -11.86 1.00
C VAL A 154 6.33 -13.23 0.56
N THR A 155 7.62 -13.48 0.72
CA THR A 155 8.24 -14.78 0.45
C THR A 155 8.19 -15.64 1.70
N LEU A 156 7.71 -16.86 1.55
CA LEU A 156 7.60 -17.84 2.65
C LEU A 156 8.83 -18.75 2.75
N ASP A 157 9.67 -18.75 1.72
CA ASP A 157 10.88 -19.57 1.66
C ASP A 157 11.92 -19.04 2.65
N GLU A 158 12.56 -19.96 3.36
CA GLU A 158 13.69 -19.67 4.25
C GLU A 158 14.96 -19.45 3.41
N VAL A 159 14.99 -18.37 2.64
CA VAL A 159 16.19 -17.96 1.94
C VAL A 159 17.25 -17.59 2.99
N PRO A 160 18.41 -18.27 3.02
CA PRO A 160 19.44 -18.02 4.01
C PRO A 160 19.97 -16.58 3.95
N GLY A 161 20.53 -16.11 5.06
CA GLY A 161 21.16 -14.81 5.14
C GLY A 161 20.21 -13.64 5.37
N LEU A 162 20.80 -12.49 5.66
CA LEU A 162 20.08 -11.24 6.00
C LEU A 162 19.76 -10.36 4.78
N VAL A 163 20.51 -10.51 3.69
CA VAL A 163 20.42 -9.65 2.49
C VAL A 163 19.03 -9.75 1.87
N GLY A 164 18.41 -8.60 1.61
CA GLY A 164 17.07 -8.49 1.02
C GLY A 164 16.30 -7.29 1.55
N THR A 165 15.07 -7.16 1.08
CA THR A 165 14.11 -6.15 1.59
C THR A 165 13.10 -6.83 2.50
N TRP A 166 12.91 -6.24 3.68
CA TRP A 166 12.05 -6.73 4.73
C TRP A 166 11.04 -5.64 5.09
N ARG A 167 9.76 -5.96 5.12
CA ARG A 167 8.68 -4.98 5.38
C ARG A 167 7.74 -5.45 6.47
N SER A 168 7.17 -4.48 7.17
CA SER A 168 6.08 -4.66 8.13
C SER A 168 5.05 -3.55 7.92
N ALA A 169 4.02 -3.48 8.77
CA ALA A 169 3.13 -2.35 8.86
C ALA A 169 3.86 -1.03 9.20
N ASN A 170 4.95 -1.13 9.98
CA ASN A 170 5.61 0.05 10.55
C ASN A 170 6.72 0.61 9.65
N GLY A 171 7.29 -0.18 8.74
CA GLY A 171 8.48 0.24 8.01
C GLY A 171 9.09 -0.78 7.06
N THR A 172 10.25 -0.39 6.55
CA THR A 172 11.07 -1.15 5.59
C THR A 172 12.52 -1.20 6.07
N ILE A 173 13.12 -2.39 6.00
CA ILE A 173 14.54 -2.63 6.25
C ILE A 173 15.13 -3.22 4.98
N THR A 174 16.10 -2.55 4.39
CA THR A 174 16.86 -3.04 3.24
C THR A 174 18.26 -3.40 3.70
N ILE A 175 18.68 -4.62 3.39
CA ILE A 175 20.00 -5.14 3.74
C ILE A 175 20.72 -5.54 2.46
N ALA A 176 21.92 -5.02 2.26
CA ALA A 176 22.80 -5.31 1.14
C ALA A 176 24.13 -5.91 1.62
N PRO A 177 24.84 -6.70 0.78
CA PRO A 177 26.22 -7.05 1.05
C PRO A 177 27.07 -5.78 1.11
N SER A 178 28.04 -5.71 2.02
CA SER A 178 29.06 -4.67 1.96
C SER A 178 29.89 -4.83 0.67
N PRO A 179 30.15 -3.75 -0.08
CA PRO A 179 30.98 -3.81 -1.28
C PRO A 179 32.47 -4.05 -0.96
N ASP A 180 32.90 -3.72 0.26
CA ASP A 180 34.31 -3.63 0.63
C ASP A 180 34.77 -4.79 1.51
N ASP A 181 33.92 -5.29 2.41
CA ASP A 181 34.29 -6.34 3.37
C ASP A 181 33.11 -7.28 3.65
N SER A 182 33.28 -8.56 3.30
CA SER A 182 32.30 -9.62 3.51
C SER A 182 31.94 -9.91 4.98
N SER A 183 32.66 -9.32 5.93
CA SER A 183 32.35 -9.37 7.37
C SER A 183 31.22 -8.42 7.76
N PHE A 184 30.82 -7.53 6.84
CA PHE A 184 29.80 -6.51 7.05
C PHE A 184 28.64 -6.64 6.06
N ILE A 185 27.51 -6.08 6.47
CA ILE A 185 26.36 -5.79 5.61
C ILE A 185 26.00 -4.32 5.76
N THR A 186 25.50 -3.71 4.69
CA THR A 186 24.96 -2.35 4.74
C THR A 186 23.46 -2.42 4.95
N VAL A 187 22.94 -1.57 5.83
CA VAL A 187 21.53 -1.55 6.21
C VAL A 187 20.98 -0.14 6.05
N GLU A 188 19.83 -0.05 5.37
CA GLU A 188 18.97 1.12 5.32
C GLU A 188 17.63 0.74 5.98
N ALA A 189 17.28 1.42 7.06
CA ALA A 189 16.13 1.07 7.90
C ALA A 189 15.27 2.30 8.14
N VAL A 190 13.99 2.21 7.76
CA VAL A 190 13.02 3.29 7.94
C VAL A 190 11.74 2.74 8.55
N ALA A 191 11.30 3.32 9.67
CA ALA A 191 9.96 3.12 10.22
C ALA A 191 9.35 4.47 10.59
N ALA A 192 8.06 4.64 10.41
CA ALA A 192 7.38 5.88 10.77
C ALA A 192 5.95 5.62 11.20
N ASP A 193 5.37 6.57 11.91
CA ASP A 193 3.93 6.62 12.11
C ASP A 193 3.21 6.85 10.77
N GLN A 194 2.69 5.77 10.19
CA GLN A 194 1.95 5.83 8.93
C GLN A 194 0.59 6.52 9.08
N ALA A 195 0.10 6.73 10.30
CA ALA A 195 -1.17 7.38 10.55
C ALA A 195 -1.09 8.89 10.30
N ASN A 196 -0.22 9.58 11.05
CA ASN A 196 -0.16 11.03 11.07
C ASN A 196 1.27 11.61 11.01
N GLY A 197 2.31 10.76 10.95
CA GLY A 197 3.69 11.19 10.88
C GLY A 197 4.25 11.77 12.19
N SER A 198 3.67 11.41 13.34
CA SER A 198 4.12 11.88 14.66
C SER A 198 5.58 11.52 14.98
N TRP A 199 6.10 10.44 14.38
CA TRP A 199 7.48 10.01 14.53
C TRP A 199 8.04 9.38 13.24
N LEU A 200 9.36 9.48 13.10
CA LEU A 200 10.17 8.85 12.04
C LEU A 200 11.46 8.31 12.66
N CYS A 201 11.76 7.07 12.34
CA CYS A 201 13.02 6.40 12.62
C CYS A 201 13.73 6.09 11.32
N GLU A 202 14.95 6.56 11.20
CA GLU A 202 15.79 6.36 10.03
C GLU A 202 17.21 6.01 10.50
N TYR A 203 17.75 4.96 9.91
CA TYR A 203 19.12 4.54 10.12
C TYR A 203 19.72 4.04 8.81
N SER A 204 20.96 4.45 8.55
CA SER A 204 21.77 3.94 7.45
C SER A 204 23.19 3.70 7.95
N GLY A 205 23.73 2.50 7.72
CA GLY A 205 25.10 2.19 8.12
C GLY A 205 25.44 0.70 7.98
N ASP A 206 26.61 0.34 8.47
CA ASP A 206 27.12 -1.03 8.39
C ASP A 206 26.92 -1.80 9.70
N LEU A 207 26.52 -3.07 9.58
CA LEU A 207 26.45 -4.00 10.70
C LEU A 207 27.51 -5.09 10.56
N ILE A 208 28.11 -5.47 11.68
CA ILE A 208 29.07 -6.56 11.75
C ILE A 208 28.30 -7.87 11.81
N LEU A 209 28.61 -8.81 10.91
CA LEU A 209 28.04 -10.15 10.94
C LEU A 209 28.53 -10.91 12.18
N SER A 210 27.60 -11.39 12.99
CA SER A 210 27.87 -12.30 14.12
C SER A 210 27.62 -13.77 13.74
N GLY A 211 27.10 -14.01 12.55
CA GLY A 211 26.78 -15.31 11.97
C GLY A 211 25.98 -15.14 10.67
N PRO A 212 25.48 -16.24 10.08
CA PRO A 212 24.69 -16.17 8.85
C PRO A 212 23.36 -15.43 9.03
N ASP A 213 22.83 -15.42 10.26
CA ASP A 213 21.47 -14.97 10.57
C ASP A 213 21.43 -13.81 11.56
N SER A 214 22.56 -13.19 11.90
CA SER A 214 22.58 -12.05 12.81
C SER A 214 23.70 -11.07 12.51
N ALA A 215 23.39 -9.79 12.67
CA ALA A 215 24.34 -8.70 12.58
C ALA A 215 23.97 -7.61 13.57
N ALA A 216 24.98 -6.90 14.05
CA ALA A 216 24.76 -5.81 14.99
C ALA A 216 25.84 -4.74 14.89
N MET A 217 25.54 -3.60 15.49
CA MET A 217 26.52 -2.58 15.82
C MET A 217 26.23 -1.96 17.18
N GLU A 218 27.24 -1.34 17.78
CA GLU A 218 27.07 -0.43 18.92
C GLU A 218 26.96 1.01 18.42
N THR A 219 25.98 1.75 18.92
CA THR A 219 25.87 3.21 18.72
C THR A 219 25.76 3.92 20.06
N LEU A 220 25.81 5.25 20.03
CA LEU A 220 25.54 6.09 21.21
C LEU A 220 24.13 5.83 21.78
N GLY A 221 23.18 5.53 20.90
CA GLY A 221 21.79 5.20 21.21
C GLY A 221 21.55 3.75 21.67
N GLY A 222 22.59 2.95 21.80
CA GLY A 222 22.53 1.53 22.19
C GLY A 222 22.88 0.58 21.04
N VAL A 223 22.54 -0.70 21.20
CA VAL A 223 22.84 -1.72 20.19
C VAL A 223 21.72 -1.75 19.16
N PHE A 224 22.07 -1.50 17.89
CA PHE A 224 21.19 -1.85 16.78
C PHE A 224 21.56 -3.23 16.27
N GLY A 225 20.59 -4.15 16.32
CA GLY A 225 20.79 -5.54 15.94
C GLY A 225 19.61 -6.09 15.15
N VAL A 226 19.94 -6.88 14.13
CA VAL A 226 18.99 -7.61 13.31
C VAL A 226 19.27 -9.11 13.44
N ALA A 227 18.22 -9.91 13.50
CA ALA A 227 18.33 -11.36 13.52
C ALA A 227 17.26 -12.01 12.64
N ARG A 228 17.64 -12.98 11.82
CA ARG A 228 16.70 -13.79 11.05
C ARG A 228 16.23 -14.96 11.90
N SER A 229 14.92 -15.21 11.87
CA SER A 229 14.30 -16.40 12.46
C SER A 229 13.33 -16.99 11.43
N GLY A 230 13.74 -18.07 10.76
CA GLY A 230 12.98 -18.63 9.64
C GLY A 230 12.79 -17.62 8.51
N ALA A 231 11.53 -17.32 8.17
CA ALA A 231 11.14 -16.42 7.09
C ALA A 231 11.01 -14.92 7.51
N VAL A 232 11.38 -14.56 8.74
CA VAL A 232 11.25 -13.18 9.24
C VAL A 232 12.58 -12.63 9.75
N LEU A 233 12.69 -11.29 9.68
CA LEU A 233 13.72 -10.51 10.34
C LEU A 233 13.15 -9.91 11.62
N ILE A 234 13.91 -9.99 12.70
CA ILE A 234 13.55 -9.50 14.03
C ILE A 234 14.52 -8.42 14.44
N ILE A 235 13.98 -7.26 14.81
CA ILE A 235 14.69 -6.21 15.54
C ILE A 235 14.15 -6.25 16.96
N ALA A 236 14.93 -6.82 17.88
CA ALA A 236 14.46 -7.14 19.22
C ALA A 236 14.46 -5.93 20.17
N GLN A 237 15.42 -5.02 20.01
CA GLN A 237 15.55 -3.86 20.89
C GLN A 237 14.95 -2.62 20.23
N PRO A 238 14.29 -1.74 21.01
CA PRO A 238 13.91 -0.42 20.53
C PRO A 238 15.15 0.33 20.05
N TYR A 239 15.12 0.74 18.78
CA TYR A 239 16.15 1.54 18.14
C TYR A 239 15.48 2.48 17.15
N CYS A 240 15.93 3.72 17.02
CA CYS A 240 15.32 4.67 16.08
C CYS A 240 16.35 5.42 15.25
N SER A 241 17.42 5.88 15.91
CA SER A 241 18.57 6.53 15.28
C SER A 241 19.82 6.34 16.13
N GLU A 242 20.95 6.87 15.68
CA GLU A 242 22.17 6.95 16.49
C GLU A 242 21.98 7.69 17.82
N ALA A 243 20.99 8.58 17.92
CA ALA A 243 20.64 9.30 19.15
C ALA A 243 19.82 8.47 20.15
N GLY A 244 19.38 7.26 19.78
CA GLY A 244 18.57 6.37 20.61
C GLY A 244 17.11 6.22 20.13
N PRO A 245 16.26 5.53 20.90
CA PRO A 245 14.84 5.35 20.58
C PRO A 245 14.05 6.65 20.79
N THR A 246 12.94 6.83 20.06
CA THR A 246 11.97 7.88 20.39
C THR A 246 10.94 7.35 21.39
N PRO A 247 10.28 8.21 22.19
CA PRO A 247 9.22 7.77 23.10
C PRO A 247 8.05 7.09 22.38
N ASP A 248 7.78 7.53 21.15
CA ASP A 248 6.53 7.23 20.44
C ASP A 248 6.70 6.15 19.35
N GLY A 249 7.95 5.85 18.94
CA GLY A 249 8.22 4.87 17.89
C GLY A 249 9.66 4.33 17.83
N SER A 250 9.80 3.17 17.19
CA SER A 250 11.09 2.52 16.94
C SER A 250 11.05 1.57 15.75
N LEU A 251 12.22 1.12 15.31
CA LEU A 251 12.43 0.05 14.34
C LEU A 251 12.16 -1.35 14.92
N GLN A 252 11.86 -1.47 16.22
CA GLN A 252 11.58 -2.76 16.85
C GLN A 252 10.39 -3.44 16.17
N GLY A 253 10.53 -4.74 15.90
CA GLY A 253 9.43 -5.51 15.36
C GLY A 253 9.85 -6.73 14.57
N THR A 254 8.86 -7.31 13.91
CA THR A 254 9.02 -8.42 12.97
C THR A 254 8.76 -7.91 11.56
N TYR A 255 9.67 -8.22 10.64
CA TYR A 255 9.59 -7.82 9.24
C TYR A 255 9.60 -9.06 8.36
N PHE A 256 8.77 -9.04 7.32
CA PHE A 256 8.60 -10.12 6.36
C PHE A 256 9.44 -9.82 5.12
N ARG A 257 10.17 -10.81 4.63
CA ARG A 257 10.92 -10.67 3.39
C ARG A 257 9.95 -10.51 2.22
N ILE A 258 10.24 -9.57 1.32
CA ILE A 258 9.50 -9.38 0.09
C ILE A 258 10.36 -9.71 -1.13
N GLY A 259 9.76 -10.30 -2.16
CA GLY A 259 10.41 -10.49 -3.46
C GLY A 259 10.66 -9.15 -4.18
N ALA A 260 11.49 -9.16 -5.22
CA ALA A 260 11.77 -7.98 -6.05
C ALA A 260 10.49 -7.38 -6.68
N GLU A 261 10.56 -6.10 -7.06
CA GLU A 261 9.50 -5.47 -7.86
C GLU A 261 9.51 -6.07 -9.27
N SER A 262 8.35 -6.49 -9.76
CA SER A 262 8.15 -7.05 -11.10
C SER A 262 7.96 -5.97 -12.14
#